data_AF-A0A379WNM2-F1
#
_entry.id   AF-A0A379WNM2-F1
#
_cell.length_a   1.000
_cell.length_b   1.000
_cell.length_c   1.000
_cell.angle_alpha   90.00
_cell.angle_beta   90.00
_cell.angle_gamma   90.00
#
_symmetry.space_group_name_H-M   'P 1'
#
loop_
_entity.id
_entity.type
_entity.pdbx_description
1 polymer ?
#
loop_
_entity_poly.entity_id
_entity_poly.type
_entity_poly.pdbx_seq_one_letter_code
_entity_poly.pdbx_strand_id
1 'polypeptide(L)' 'MYYLPYATSLRLSDLGYTNKSQSNLGITFNDLHEYVAGLKRAIKTPSEEYARIGVEKRR' A
#
# COMPACT_ATOMS: atom_id res chain seq x y z
N MET A 1 -25.33 11.50 7.07
CA MET A 1 -24.63 10.33 7.64
C MET A 1 -24.54 9.29 6.53
N TYR A 2 -23.35 8.89 6.11
CA TYR A 2 -23.15 7.98 4.97
C TYR A 2 -22.97 6.55 5.46
N TYR A 3 -23.69 5.59 4.89
CA TYR A 3 -23.52 4.16 5.12
C TYR A 3 -23.94 3.37 3.86
N LEU A 4 -23.44 2.16 3.70
CA LEU A 4 -23.84 1.24 2.62
C LEU A 4 -24.66 0.09 3.23
N PRO A 5 -25.86 -0.23 2.69
CA PRO A 5 -26.83 -1.11 3.35
C PRO A 5 -26.37 -2.56 3.50
N TYR A 6 -25.39 -3.00 2.70
CA TYR A 6 -24.83 -4.35 2.74
C TYR A 6 -23.32 -4.37 3.00
N ALA A 7 -22.71 -3.22 3.30
CA ALA A 7 -21.29 -3.19 3.57
C ALA A 7 -21.00 -3.82 4.93
N THR A 8 -20.10 -4.79 4.96
CA THR A 8 -19.68 -5.48 6.17
C THR A 8 -18.57 -4.72 6.89
N SER A 9 -17.59 -4.16 6.16
CA SER A 9 -16.51 -3.36 6.73
C SER A 9 -16.05 -2.26 5.78
N LEU A 10 -16.61 -1.06 5.94
CA LEU A 10 -16.17 0.13 5.21
C LEU A 10 -14.70 0.47 5.48
N ARG A 11 -14.15 0.04 6.64
CA ARG A 11 -12.74 0.21 7.01
C ARG A 11 -11.78 -0.58 6.10
N LEU A 12 -12.22 -1.71 5.54
CA LEU A 12 -11.40 -2.50 4.61
C LEU A 12 -11.70 -2.18 3.14
N SER A 13 -12.63 -1.25 2.90
CA SER A 13 -12.94 -0.78 1.55
C SER A 13 -11.90 0.22 1.07
N ASP A 14 -11.94 0.54 -0.22
CA ASP A 14 -11.10 1.59 -0.82
C ASP A 14 -11.25 2.96 -0.13
N LEU A 15 -12.35 3.21 0.58
CA LEU A 15 -12.60 4.43 1.37
C LEU A 15 -11.97 4.39 2.77
N GLY A 16 -11.53 3.21 3.21
CA GLY A 16 -10.94 2.96 4.52
C GLY A 16 -9.42 2.83 4.47
N TYR A 17 -8.87 1.88 5.24
CA TYR A 17 -7.44 1.63 5.33
C TYR A 17 -7.00 0.64 4.25
N THR A 18 -6.93 1.10 3.01
CA THR A 18 -6.46 0.28 1.89
C THR A 18 -5.19 0.87 1.31
N ASN A 19 -4.06 0.19 1.53
CA ASN A 19 -2.81 0.53 0.87
C ASN A 19 -2.79 -0.08 -0.55
N LYS A 20 -3.52 0.56 -1.47
CA LYS A 20 -3.67 0.12 -2.87
C LYS A 20 -2.31 -0.06 -3.57
N SER A 21 -1.31 0.70 -3.16
CA SER A 21 0.06 0.64 -3.68
C SER A 21 0.79 -0.65 -3.26
N GLN A 22 0.42 -1.27 -2.13
CA GLN A 22 0.97 -2.56 -1.70
C GLN A 22 0.35 -3.76 -2.41
N SER A 23 -0.86 -3.65 -2.94
CA SER A 23 -1.48 -4.73 -3.72
C SER A 23 -0.78 -4.98 -5.06
N ASN A 24 -0.17 -3.93 -5.63
CA ASN A 24 0.64 -4.01 -6.86
C ASN A 24 2.06 -4.54 -6.62
N LEU A 25 2.48 -4.61 -5.35
CA LEU A 25 3.71 -5.26 -4.98
C LEU A 25 3.39 -6.75 -4.92
N GLY A 26 3.75 -7.49 -5.98
CA GLY A 26 3.56 -8.94 -6.11
C GLY A 26 4.35 -9.75 -5.08
N ILE A 27 4.11 -9.47 -3.81
CA ILE A 27 4.66 -10.13 -2.64
C ILE A 27 3.85 -11.41 -2.50
N THR A 28 4.50 -12.52 -2.83
CA THR A 28 3.97 -13.86 -2.61
C THR A 28 4.24 -14.26 -1.16
N PHE A 29 3.36 -15.09 -0.61
CA PHE A 29 3.48 -15.65 0.75
C PHE A 29 3.88 -17.14 0.73
N ASN A 30 4.48 -17.59 -0.38
CA ASN A 30 4.75 -19.00 -0.64
C ASN A 30 6.06 -19.47 0.00
N ASP A 31 7.05 -18.58 0.09
CA ASP A 31 8.36 -18.88 0.68
C ASP A 31 8.91 -17.66 1.42
N LEU A 32 9.60 -17.89 2.54
CA LEU A 32 10.16 -16.83 3.37
C LEU A 32 11.22 -16.01 2.62
N HIS A 33 12.06 -16.66 1.82
CA HIS A 33 13.10 -15.98 1.06
C HIS A 33 12.50 -15.13 -0.06
N GLU A 34 11.47 -15.64 -0.74
CA GLU A 34 10.74 -14.91 -1.77
C GLU A 34 10.01 -13.68 -1.19
N TYR A 35 9.36 -13.83 -0.04
CA TYR A 35 8.71 -12.73 0.68
C TYR A 35 9.70 -11.62 1.06
N VAL A 36 10.83 -11.98 1.66
CA VAL A 36 11.85 -11.00 2.08
C VAL A 36 12.48 -10.30 0.87
N ALA A 37 12.69 -11.04 -0.24
CA ALA A 37 13.20 -10.47 -1.48
C ALA A 37 12.21 -9.48 -2.11
N GLY A 38 10.92 -9.85 -2.17
CA GLY A 38 9.84 -8.99 -2.65
C GLY A 38 9.71 -7.71 -1.83
N LEU A 39 9.75 -7.84 -0.50
CA LEU A 39 9.69 -6.69 0.42
C LEU A 39 10.92 -5.77 0.29
N LYS A 40 12.14 -6.33 0.19
CA LYS A 40 13.35 -5.52 -0.03
C LYS A 40 13.32 -4.78 -1.36
N ARG A 41 12.78 -5.41 -2.42
CA ARG A 41 12.59 -4.77 -3.73
C ARG A 41 11.54 -3.66 -3.66
N ALA A 42 10.46 -3.88 -2.91
CA ALA A 42 9.40 -2.89 -2.67
C ALA A 42 9.95 -1.59 -2.10
N ILE A 43 10.74 -1.70 -1.04
CA ILE A 43 11.32 -0.55 -0.32
C ILE A 43 12.30 0.22 -1.22
N LYS A 44 13.00 -0.47 -2.13
CA LYS A 44 13.93 0.15 -3.08
C LYS A 44 13.28 0.69 -4.35
N THR A 45 11.99 0.43 -4.57
CA THR A 45 11.29 0.92 -5.76
C THR A 45 10.81 2.34 -5.49
N PRO A 46 11.38 3.36 -6.16
CA PRO A 46 10.93 4.73 -5.99
C PRO A 46 9.51 4.87 -6.56
N SER A 47 8.62 5.49 -5.80
CA SER A 47 7.29 5.86 -6.27
C SER A 47 7.34 7.30 -6.78
N GLU A 48 6.99 7.52 -8.06
CA GLU A 48 6.89 8.85 -8.65
C GLU A 48 5.83 9.74 -7.95
N GLU A 49 4.84 9.12 -7.32
CA GLU A 49 3.84 9.81 -6.52
C GLU A 49 4.44 10.38 -5.23
N TYR A 50 5.22 9.57 -4.51
CA TYR A 50 5.90 10.02 -3.28
C TYR A 50 7.10 10.94 -3.58
N ALA A 51 7.76 10.78 -4.73
CA ALA A 51 8.83 11.68 -5.16
C ALA A 51 8.33 13.12 -5.36
N ARG A 52 7.09 13.30 -5.84
CA ARG A 52 6.46 14.63 -6.02
C ARG A 52 6.11 15.34 -4.72
N ILE A 53 5.98 14.62 -3.60
CA ILE A 53 5.69 15.22 -2.28
C ILE A 53 6.93 15.94 -1.73
N GLY A 54 8.12 15.51 -2.13
CA GLY A 54 9.40 16.02 -1.60
C GLY A 54 9.78 15.36 -0.28
N VAL A 55 11.08 15.15 -0.09
CA VAL A 55 11.66 14.46 1.10
C VAL A 55 11.90 15.40 2.28
N GLU A 56 11.92 16.71 2.04
CA GLU A 56 12.21 17.73 3.04
C GLU A 56 11.10 18.79 3.03
N LYS A 57 10.41 18.94 4.16
CA LYS A 57 9.55 20.11 4.36
C LYS A 57 10.48 21.30 4.57
N ARG A 58 10.56 22.22 3.60
CA ARG A 58 11.18 23.53 3.85
C ARG A 58 10.47 24.16 5.04
N ARG A 59 11.24 24.38 6.10
CA ARG A 59 10.88 25.17 7.26
C ARG A 59 10.83 26.65 6.90
#